data_AF-A0A357KNS8-F1
#
_entry.id   AF-A0A357KNS8-F1
#
_cell.length_a   1.000
_cell.length_b   1.000
_cell.length_c   1.000
_cell.angle_alpha   90.00
_cell.angle_beta   90.00
_cell.angle_gamma   90.00
#
_symmetry.space_group_name_H-M   'P 1'
#
loop_
_entity.id
_entity.type
_entity.pdbx_description
1 polymer ?
#
loop_
_entity_poly.entity_id
_entity_poly.type
_entity_poly.pdbx_seq_one_letter_code
_entity_poly.pdbx_strand_id
1 'polypeptide(L)' 'MVVREVAVSSLTIRLDEKLEKDLNALAERQHRSKSELAREILRRRVTIEKFQSLREQLLPYGETAGYLTDEDVFEDIS' A
#
# COMPACT_ATOMS: atom_id res chain seq x y z
N MET A 1 23.41 15.14 -1.87
CA MET A 1 22.30 14.18 -1.71
C MET A 1 21.57 14.55 -0.43
N VAL A 2 20.44 15.26 -0.52
CA VAL A 2 19.69 15.69 0.66
C VAL A 2 18.90 14.49 1.17
N VAL A 3 19.39 13.84 2.22
CA VAL A 3 18.62 12.83 2.94
C VAL A 3 17.51 13.58 3.66
N ARG A 4 16.30 13.56 3.08
CA ARG A 4 15.12 14.12 3.75
C ARG A 4 14.89 13.31 5.02
N GLU A 5 14.95 13.98 6.16
CA GLU A 5 14.59 13.40 7.44
C GLU A 5 13.12 12.95 7.37
N VAL A 6 12.87 11.66 7.60
CA VAL A 6 11.51 11.13 7.62
C VAL A 6 10.90 11.55 8.96
N ALA A 7 10.06 12.59 8.95
CA ALA A 7 9.31 12.99 10.13
C ALA A 7 8.50 11.79 10.65
N VAL A 8 8.81 11.36 11.88
CA VAL A 8 8.10 10.26 12.54
C VAL A 8 6.88 10.83 13.26
N SER A 9 5.69 10.36 12.89
CA SER A 9 4.43 10.70 13.57
C SER A 9 3.82 9.45 14.22
N SER A 10 3.07 9.65 15.30
CA SER A 10 2.34 8.59 15.99
C SER A 10 0.86 8.61 15.59
N LEU A 11 0.29 7.43 15.39
CA LEU A 11 -1.13 7.23 15.10
C LEU A 11 -1.71 6.29 16.16
N THR A 12 -2.69 6.76 16.93
CA THR A 12 -3.43 5.97 17.91
C THR A 12 -4.78 5.57 17.31
N ILE A 13 -5.03 4.27 17.15
CA ILE A 13 -6.26 3.73 16.59
C ILE A 13 -6.90 2.81 17.62
N ARG A 14 -8.22 2.86 17.74
CA ARG A 14 -8.99 1.88 18.52
C ARG A 14 -9.24 0.65 17.66
N LEU A 15 -8.92 -0.52 18.18
CA LEU A 15 -9.16 -1.81 17.54
C LEU A 15 -10.25 -2.54 18.34
N ASP A 16 -11.09 -3.30 17.65
CA ASP A 16 -11.91 -4.30 18.33
C ASP A 16 -11.03 -5.47 18.82
N GLU A 17 -11.54 -6.22 19.78
CA GLU A 17 -10.79 -7.32 20.41
C GLU A 17 -10.36 -8.40 19.43
N LYS A 18 -11.16 -8.63 18.38
CA LYS A 18 -10.88 -9.68 17.39
C LYS A 18 -9.69 -9.28 16.53
N LEU A 19 -9.70 -8.06 16.01
CA LEU A 19 -8.63 -7.52 15.20
C LEU A 19 -7.32 -7.40 15.99
N GLU A 20 -7.40 -7.05 17.27
CA GLU A 20 -6.20 -7.06 18.13
C GLU A 20 -5.61 -8.47 18.28
N LYS A 21 -6.44 -9.49 18.53
CA LYS A 21 -5.99 -10.89 18.62
C LYS A 21 -5.38 -11.38 17.30
N ASP A 22 -6.03 -11.10 16.18
CA ASP A 22 -5.56 -11.50 14.86
C ASP A 22 -4.21 -10.84 14.52
N LEU A 23 -4.04 -9.56 14.86
CA LEU A 23 -2.77 -8.84 14.68
C LEU A 23 -1.65 -9.39 15.56
N ASN A 24 -1.93 -9.70 16.83
CA ASN A 24 -0.94 -10.29 17.74
C ASN A 24 -0.49 -11.66 17.23
N ALA A 25 -1.42 -12.55 16.88
CA ALA A 25 -1.10 -13.89 16.38
C ALA A 25 -0.30 -13.82 15.06
N LEU A 26 -0.64 -12.89 14.18
CA LEU A 26 0.09 -12.70 12.92
C LEU A 26 1.50 -12.13 13.13
N ALA A 27 1.67 -11.23 14.11
CA ALA A 27 2.97 -10.67 14.47
C ALA A 27 3.89 -11.75 15.07
N GLU A 28 3.37 -12.58 15.97
CA GLU A 28 4.10 -13.71 16.56
C GLU A 28 4.55 -14.72 15.50
N ARG A 29 3.64 -15.13 14.61
CA ARG A 29 3.94 -16.08 13.53
C ARG A 29 5.03 -15.58 12.56
N GLN A 30 5.16 -14.26 12.41
CA GLN A 30 6.14 -13.65 11.51
C GLN A 30 7.40 -13.15 12.25
N HIS A 31 7.48 -13.34 13.57
CA HIS A 31 8.56 -12.81 14.42
C HIS A 31 8.77 -11.30 14.24
N ARG A 32 7.68 -10.53 14.07
CA ARG A 32 7.69 -9.07 13.92
C ARG A 32 6.95 -8.40 15.07
N SER A 33 7.24 -7.13 15.31
CA SER A 33 6.44 -6.35 16.27
C SER A 33 5.06 -5.99 15.69
N LYS A 34 4.04 -5.89 16.55
CA LYS A 34 2.68 -5.45 16.14
C LYS A 34 2.72 -4.11 15.40
N SER A 35 3.51 -3.15 15.88
CA SER A 35 3.62 -1.82 15.26
C SER A 35 4.36 -1.82 13.93
N GLU A 36 5.35 -2.69 13.74
CA GLU A 36 6.00 -2.89 12.44
C GLU A 36 5.01 -3.47 11.43
N LEU A 37 4.35 -4.58 11.79
CA LEU A 37 3.36 -5.23 10.95
C LEU A 37 2.20 -4.29 10.59
N ALA A 38 1.68 -3.54 11.57
CA ALA A 38 0.61 -2.57 11.34
C ALA A 38 1.05 -1.47 10.37
N ARG A 39 2.27 -0.93 10.53
CA ARG A 39 2.81 0.09 9.62
C ARG A 39 3.00 -0.45 8.20
N GLU A 40 3.45 -1.69 8.05
CA GLU A 40 3.59 -2.34 6.75
C GLU A 40 2.24 -2.54 6.06
N ILE A 41 1.24 -3.07 6.78
CA ILE A 41 -0.12 -3.28 6.26
C ILE A 41 -0.73 -1.94 5.84
N LEU A 42 -0.64 -0.92 6.69
CA LEU A 42 -1.15 0.43 6.39
C LEU A 42 -0.46 1.03 5.16
N ARG A 43 0.87 0.92 5.08
CA ARG A 43 1.63 1.40 3.92
C ARG A 43 1.19 0.70 2.65
N ARG A 44 1.09 -0.64 2.67
CA ARG A 44 0.64 -1.42 1.53
C ARG A 44 -0.76 -1.03 1.09
N ARG A 45 -1.70 -0.87 2.03
CA ARG A 45 -3.07 -0.46 1.70
C ARG A 45 -3.10 0.92 1.06
N VAL A 46 -2.42 1.91 1.65
CA VAL A 46 -2.35 3.27 1.10
C VAL A 46 -1.72 3.28 -0.29
N THR A 47 -0.68 2.47 -0.53
CA THR A 47 -0.06 2.38 -1.86
C THR A 47 -1.03 1.80 -2.89
N ILE A 48 -1.79 0.75 -2.55
CA ILE A 48 -2.80 0.17 -3.45
C ILE A 48 -3.88 1.20 -3.80
N GLU A 49 -4.41 1.92 -2.80
CA GLU A 49 -5.42 2.96 -3.02
C GLU A 49 -4.88 4.09 -3.91
N LYS A 50 -3.64 4.53 -3.69
CA LYS A 50 -3.00 5.54 -4.53
C LYS A 50 -2.81 5.06 -5.97
N PHE A 51 -2.40 3.81 -6.15
CA PHE A 51 -2.24 3.21 -7.46
C PHE A 51 -3.58 3.13 -8.20
N GLN A 52 -4.64 2.66 -7.53
CA GLN A 52 -5.98 2.58 -8.11
C GLN A 52 -6.50 3.96 -8.53
N SER A 53 -6.38 4.95 -7.64
CA SER A 53 -6.78 6.32 -7.96
C SER A 53 -6.00 6.92 -9.13
N LEU A 54 -4.70 6.63 -9.22
CA LEU A 54 -3.88 7.07 -10.36
C LEU A 54 -4.29 6.36 -11.65
N ARG A 55 -4.53 5.05 -11.59
CA ARG A 55 -4.99 4.26 -12.74
C ARG A 55 -6.31 4.79 -13.29
N GLU A 56 -7.29 5.09 -12.43
CA GLU A 56 -8.57 5.68 -12.83
C GLU A 56 -8.40 7.00 -13.57
N GLN A 57 -7.45 7.84 -13.13
CA GLN A 57 -7.14 9.11 -13.79
C GLN A 57 -6.46 8.91 -15.14
N LEU A 58 -5.63 7.87 -15.28
CA LEU A 58 -4.84 7.61 -16.48
C LEU A 58 -5.60 6.78 -17.53
N LEU A 59 -6.60 6.01 -17.13
CA LEU A 59 -7.37 5.11 -18.01
C LEU A 59 -7.85 5.79 -19.30
N PRO A 60 -8.45 7.00 -19.28
CA PRO A 60 -8.94 7.63 -20.51
C PRO A 60 -7.82 7.98 -21.51
N TYR A 61 -6.64 8.30 -21.01
CA TYR A 61 -5.46 8.58 -21.84
C TYR A 61 -4.89 7.30 -22.42
N GLY A 62 -4.84 6.23 -21.63
CA GLY A 62 -4.43 4.90 -22.06
C GLY A 62 -5.33 4.36 -23.18
N GLU A 63 -6.65 4.45 -23.00
CA GLU A 63 -7.64 4.03 -24.01
C GLU A 63 -7.46 4.79 -25.34
N THR A 64 -7.19 6.10 -25.27
CA THR A 64 -6.92 6.91 -26.48
C THR A 64 -5.61 6.52 -27.15
N ALA A 65 -4.63 6.06 -26.38
CA ALA A 65 -3.34 5.59 -26.87
C ALA A 65 -3.36 4.11 -27.32
N GLY A 66 -4.49 3.39 -27.14
CA GLY A 66 -4.64 1.99 -27.52
C GLY A 66 -4.33 0.97 -26.42
N TYR A 67 -4.03 1.42 -25.20
CA TYR A 67 -3.82 0.55 -24.04
C TYR A 67 -5.14 0.30 -23.32
N LEU A 68 -5.63 -0.95 -23.36
CA LEU A 68 -6.87 -1.37 -22.70
C LEU A 68 -6.60 -2.11 -21.38
N THR A 69 -5.45 -2.76 -21.28
CA THR A 69 -5.07 -3.57 -20.13
C THR A 69 -3.72 -3.13 -19.56
N ASP A 70 -3.49 -3.50 -18.30
CA ASP A 70 -2.19 -3.27 -17.67
C ASP A 70 -1.08 -4.12 -18.35
N GLU A 71 -1.46 -5.21 -19.03
CA GLU A 71 -0.54 -6.08 -19.78
C GLU A 71 -0.05 -5.38 -21.05
N ASP A 72 -0.94 -4.69 -21.78
CA ASP A 72 -0.58 -3.95 -23.00
C ASP A 72 0.53 -2.91 -22.72
N VAL A 73 0.46 -2.28 -21.54
CA VAL A 73 1.49 -1.33 -21.09
C VAL A 73 2.77 -2.06 -20.71
N PHE A 74 2.67 -3.21 -20.04
CA PHE A 74 3.82 -3.97 -19.58
C PHE A 74 4.64 -4.54 -20.73
N GLU A 75 3.99 -5.06 -21.77
CA GLU A 75 4.63 -5.55 -23.00
C GLU A 75 5.43 -4.44 -23.72
N ASP A 76 4.94 -3.20 -23.70
CA ASP A 76 5.56 -2.07 -24.39
C ASP A 76 6.77 -1.45 -23.65
N ILE A 77 6.87 -1.63 -22.33
CA ILE A 77 7.91 -1.00 -21.51
C ILE A 77 8.98 -1.98 -20.96
N SER A 78 8.80 -3.29 -21.15
CA SER A 78 9.65 -4.33 -20.57
C SER A 78 10.68 -4.91 -21.54
#